data_AF-A0A7Z8VNT1-F1
#
_entry.id   AF-A0A7Z8VNT1-F1
#
_cell.length_a   1.000
_cell.length_b   1.000
_cell.length_c   1.000
_cell.angle_alpha   90.00
_cell.angle_beta   90.00
_cell.angle_gamma   90.00
#
_symmetry.space_group_name_H-M   'P 1'
#
loop_
_entity.id
_entity.type
_entity.pdbx_description
1 polymer ?
#
loop_
_entity_poly.entity_id
_entity_poly.type
_entity_poly.pdbx_seq_one_letter_code
_entity_poly.pdbx_strand_id
1 'polypeptide(L)'
;MDGVLWHGEQAIAGLNEFFQVLREKQIAFVLATNNASHTNQQYINKLARMGVIVEGKEILTSGMATALYLAQHKDPANTRVFVLGEDGAIQPLLEQGFTLTEVSQ
;
A
#
# COMPACT_ATOMS: atom_id res chain seq x y z
N MET A 1 -4.54 -0.85 -9.54
CA MET A 1 -5.79 -0.39 -8.91
C MET A 1 -6.45 0.69 -9.75
N ASP A 2 -5.73 1.78 -10.06
CA ASP A 2 -6.14 2.74 -11.09
C ASP A 2 -6.34 2.02 -12.44
N GLY A 3 -7.36 2.42 -13.19
CA GLY A 3 -7.84 1.76 -14.40
C GLY A 3 -8.69 0.50 -14.17
N VAL A 4 -8.81 -0.01 -12.93
CA VAL A 4 -9.60 -1.21 -12.59
C VAL A 4 -10.70 -0.90 -11.58
N LEU A 5 -10.35 -0.18 -10.51
CA LEU A 5 -11.29 0.21 -9.45
C LEU A 5 -11.77 1.66 -9.62
N TRP A 6 -10.92 2.51 -10.20
CA TRP A 6 -11.18 3.92 -10.42
C TRP A 6 -10.42 4.45 -11.63
N HIS A 7 -10.73 5.68 -12.03
CA HIS A 7 -9.92 6.52 -12.91
C HIS A 7 -9.64 7.84 -12.19
N GLY A 8 -8.39 8.08 -11.81
CA GLY A 8 -8.03 9.26 -11.00
C GLY A 8 -8.75 9.28 -9.64
N GLU A 9 -9.69 10.21 -9.43
CA GLU A 9 -10.53 10.30 -8.23
C GLU A 9 -11.95 9.74 -8.41
N GLN A 10 -12.29 9.23 -9.59
CA GLN A 10 -13.62 8.73 -9.89
C GLN A 10 -13.68 7.21 -9.83
N ALA A 11 -14.55 6.66 -8.97
CA ALA A 11 -14.84 5.23 -8.94
C ALA A 11 -15.45 4.73 -10.25
N ILE A 12 -15.10 3.51 -10.67
CA ILE A 12 -15.76 2.83 -11.79
C ILE A 12 -17.16 2.37 -11.35
N ALA A 13 -18.12 2.35 -12.28
CA ALA A 13 -19.48 1.89 -12.02
C ALA A 13 -19.49 0.44 -11.51
N GLY A 14 -20.27 0.16 -10.46
CA GLY A 14 -20.35 -1.16 -9.84
C GLY A 14 -19.29 -1.44 -8.76
N LEU A 15 -18.42 -0.48 -8.43
CA LEU A 15 -17.35 -0.68 -7.45
C LEU A 15 -17.89 -1.12 -6.08
N ASN A 16 -18.88 -0.42 -5.55
CA ASN A 16 -19.42 -0.69 -4.22
C ASN A 16 -20.17 -2.03 -4.19
N GLU A 17 -20.96 -2.33 -5.22
CA GLU A 17 -21.67 -3.59 -5.40
C GLU A 17 -20.71 -4.77 -5.48
N PHE A 18 -19.57 -4.59 -6.17
CA PHE A 18 -18.53 -5.60 -6.25
C PHE A 18 -17.95 -5.94 -4.86
N PHE A 19 -17.55 -4.92 -4.09
CA PHE A 19 -17.02 -5.15 -2.75
C PHE A 19 -18.08 -5.72 -1.80
N GLN A 20 -19.34 -5.28 -1.91
CA GLN A 20 -20.45 -5.85 -1.15
C GLN A 20 -20.58 -7.36 -1.41
N VAL A 21 -20.55 -7.79 -2.69
CA VAL A 21 -20.61 -9.20 -3.06
C VAL A 21 -19.44 -9.99 -2.48
N LEU A 22 -18.21 -9.45 -2.51
CA LEU A 22 -17.05 -10.10 -1.88
C LEU A 22 -17.27 -10.31 -0.38
N ARG A 23 -17.82 -9.32 0.32
CA ARG A 23 -18.11 -9.43 1.77
C ARG A 23 -19.21 -10.43 2.06
N GLU A 24 -20.34 -10.34 1.37
CA GLU A 24 -21.49 -11.26 1.54
C GLU A 24 -21.10 -12.71 1.28
N LYS A 25 -20.23 -12.94 0.29
CA LYS A 25 -19.72 -14.27 -0.06
C LYS A 25 -18.49 -14.70 0.74
N GLN A 26 -18.01 -13.87 1.66
CA GLN A 26 -16.80 -14.11 2.45
C GLN A 26 -15.56 -14.43 1.59
N ILE A 27 -15.46 -13.79 0.43
CA ILE A 27 -14.33 -13.97 -0.48
C ILE A 27 -13.19 -13.08 0.00
N ALA A 28 -12.08 -13.70 0.40
CA ALA A 28 -10.87 -12.98 0.75
C ALA A 28 -10.25 -12.32 -0.49
N PHE A 29 -9.74 -11.09 -0.33
CA PHE A 29 -9.08 -10.35 -1.40
C PHE A 29 -7.91 -9.52 -0.86
N VAL A 30 -7.02 -9.14 -1.77
CA VAL A 30 -5.98 -8.14 -1.54
C VAL A 30 -5.93 -7.22 -2.75
N LEU A 31 -5.88 -5.91 -2.50
CA LEU A 31 -5.72 -4.87 -3.49
C LEU A 31 -4.24 -4.57 -3.66
N ALA A 32 -3.67 -5.00 -4.78
CA ALA A 32 -2.26 -4.79 -5.10
C ALA A 32 -2.05 -3.56 -5.99
N THR A 33 -1.00 -2.78 -5.70
CA THR A 33 -0.55 -1.64 -6.51
C THR A 33 0.97 -1.60 -6.59
N ASN A 34 1.49 -1.18 -7.75
CA ASN A 34 2.92 -0.96 -7.97
C ASN A 34 3.37 0.46 -7.60
N ASN A 35 2.45 1.31 -7.12
CA ASN A 35 2.74 2.66 -6.66
C ASN A 35 3.24 2.64 -5.21
N ALA A 36 4.42 3.22 -5.00
CA ALA A 36 5.08 3.37 -3.69
C ALA A 36 5.09 4.82 -3.19
N SER A 37 4.33 5.72 -3.80
CA SER A 37 4.22 7.11 -3.34
C SER A 37 3.27 7.21 -2.13
N HIS A 38 2.18 6.45 -2.16
CA HIS A 38 1.12 6.54 -1.15
C HIS A 38 1.27 5.49 -0.06
N THR A 39 1.01 5.89 1.19
CA THR A 39 0.95 5.00 2.34
C THR A 39 -0.29 4.11 2.31
N ASN A 40 -0.27 3.03 3.09
CA ASN A 40 -1.43 2.14 3.24
C ASN A 40 -2.68 2.94 3.69
N GLN A 41 -2.53 3.80 4.70
CA GLN A 41 -3.63 4.62 5.20
C GLN A 41 -4.18 5.60 4.14
N GLN A 42 -3.34 6.15 3.27
CA GLN A 42 -3.80 7.00 2.18
C GLN A 42 -4.66 6.24 1.17
N TYR A 43 -4.34 4.97 0.88
CA TYR A 43 -5.20 4.11 0.06
C TYR A 43 -6.53 3.77 0.74
N ILE A 44 -6.52 3.45 2.04
CA ILE A 44 -7.74 3.25 2.83
C ILE A 44 -8.64 4.49 2.72
N ASN A 45 -8.07 5.68 2.94
CA ASN A 45 -8.81 6.93 2.89
C ASN A 45 -9.36 7.20 1.48
N LYS A 46 -8.60 6.90 0.43
CA LYS A 46 -9.04 7.06 -0.97
C LYS A 46 -10.22 6.15 -1.30
N LEU A 47 -10.16 4.87 -0.92
CA LEU A 47 -11.25 3.91 -1.10
C LEU A 47 -12.48 4.30 -0.28
N ALA A 48 -12.29 4.79 0.95
CA ALA A 48 -13.39 5.28 1.78
C ALA A 48 -14.13 6.46 1.13
N ARG A 49 -13.42 7.40 0.49
CA ARG A 49 -14.04 8.48 -0.31
C ARG A 49 -14.87 7.96 -1.49
N MET A 50 -14.60 6.75 -1.96
CA MET A 50 -15.35 6.07 -3.03
C MET A 50 -16.49 5.19 -2.51
N GLY A 51 -16.71 5.13 -1.18
CA GLY A 51 -17.73 4.30 -0.55
C GLY A 51 -17.27 2.88 -0.22
N VAL A 52 -15.99 2.55 -0.44
CA VAL A 52 -15.45 1.22 -0.19
C VAL A 52 -14.69 1.18 1.14
N ILE A 53 -15.07 0.26 2.02
CA ILE A 53 -14.37 0.02 3.29
C ILE A 53 -13.42 -1.17 3.12
N VAL A 54 -12.13 -0.92 3.36
CA VAL A 54 -11.08 -1.93 3.39
C VAL A 54 -10.25 -1.82 4.66
N GLU A 55 -9.66 -2.93 5.07
CA GLU A 55 -8.68 -2.98 6.14
C GLU A 55 -7.26 -2.84 5.59
N GLY A 56 -6.31 -2.36 6.42
CA GLY A 56 -4.92 -2.18 5.97
C GLY A 56 -4.25 -3.47 5.48
N LYS A 57 -4.64 -4.63 6.01
CA LYS A 57 -4.13 -5.95 5.55
C LYS A 57 -4.61 -6.33 4.14
N GLU A 58 -5.63 -5.66 3.64
CA GLU A 58 -6.21 -5.90 2.31
C GLU A 58 -5.57 -5.01 1.24
N ILE A 59 -4.55 -4.22 1.60
CA ILE A 59 -3.79 -3.39 0.67
C ILE A 59 -2.34 -3.87 0.67
N LEU A 60 -1.80 -4.07 -0.54
CA LEU A 60 -0.39 -4.39 -0.75
C LEU A 60 0.21 -3.40 -1.76
N THR A 61 1.06 -2.50 -1.28
CA THR A 61 1.83 -1.59 -2.14
C THR A 61 3.19 -2.17 -2.50
N SER A 62 3.81 -1.67 -3.58
CA SER A 62 5.19 -2.03 -3.92
C SER A 62 6.19 -1.61 -2.85
N GLY A 63 5.94 -0.51 -2.13
CA GLY A 63 6.75 -0.09 -0.98
C GLY A 63 6.71 -1.11 0.16
N MET A 64 5.51 -1.60 0.51
CA MET A 64 5.34 -2.66 1.51
C MET A 64 6.01 -3.97 1.07
N ALA A 65 5.78 -4.39 -0.17
CA ALA A 65 6.40 -5.59 -0.73
C ALA A 65 7.93 -5.50 -0.71
N THR A 66 8.50 -4.34 -1.03
CA THR A 66 9.95 -4.10 -1.02
C THR A 66 10.51 -4.16 0.40
N ALA A 67 9.85 -3.50 1.36
CA ALA A 67 10.30 -3.52 2.76
C ALA A 67 10.27 -4.93 3.34
N LEU A 68 9.19 -5.69 3.10
CA LEU A 68 9.08 -7.09 3.50
C LEU A 68 10.16 -7.96 2.87
N TYR A 69 10.40 -7.78 1.56
CA TYR A 69 11.46 -8.51 0.87
C TYR A 69 12.83 -8.22 1.47
N LEU A 70 13.16 -6.94 1.72
CA LEU A 70 14.44 -6.57 2.32
C LEU A 70 14.59 -7.16 3.72
N ALA A 71 13.55 -7.11 4.56
CA ALA A 71 13.58 -7.65 5.92
C ALA A 71 13.78 -9.19 5.96
N GLN A 72 13.38 -9.89 4.90
CA GLN A 72 13.63 -11.34 4.76
C GLN A 72 15.08 -11.66 4.36
N HIS A 73 15.80 -10.70 3.77
CA HIS A 73 17.13 -10.95 3.17
C HIS A 73 18.27 -10.17 3.85
N LYS A 74 17.93 -9.22 4.72
CA LYS A 74 18.86 -8.33 5.44
C LYS A 74 18.36 -8.15 6.86
N ASP A 75 19.28 -7.97 7.80
CA ASP A 75 18.95 -7.59 9.17
C ASP A 75 18.59 -6.09 9.21
N PRO A 76 17.33 -5.72 9.49
CA PRO A 76 16.90 -4.33 9.48
C PRO A 76 17.67 -3.44 10.48
N ALA A 77 18.04 -3.99 11.64
CA ALA A 77 18.72 -3.25 12.69
C ALA A 77 20.16 -2.86 12.31
N ASN A 78 20.80 -3.64 11.43
CA ASN A 78 22.18 -3.46 10.99
C ASN A 78 22.31 -2.98 9.54
N THR A 79 21.19 -2.77 8.84
CA THR A 79 21.18 -2.37 7.43
C THR A 79 20.67 -0.94 7.29
N ARG A 80 21.50 -0.09 6.71
CA ARG A 80 21.14 1.30 6.38
C ARG A 80 20.61 1.38 4.95
N VAL A 81 19.46 2.01 4.76
CA VAL A 81 18.78 2.12 3.46
C VAL A 81 18.68 3.58 3.05
N PHE A 82 19.21 3.88 1.86
CA PHE A 82 18.99 5.17 1.21
C PHE A 82 17.74 5.06 0.32
N VAL A 83 16.77 5.98 0.49
CA VAL A 83 15.46 5.90 -0.17
C VAL A 83 15.28 7.06 -1.14
N LEU A 84 14.95 6.74 -2.38
CA LEU A 84 14.45 7.69 -3.38
C LEU A 84 12.95 7.44 -3.57
N GLY A 85 12.13 8.15 -2.82
CA GLY A 85 10.68 7.97 -2.84
C GLY A 85 9.97 8.81 -1.79
N GLU A 86 8.65 8.73 -1.79
CA GLU A 86 7.78 9.44 -0.85
C GLU A 86 7.41 8.53 0.35
N ASP A 87 6.47 8.99 1.18
CA ASP A 87 6.03 8.32 2.41
C ASP A 87 5.64 6.85 2.19
N GLY A 88 5.01 6.52 1.06
CA GLY A 88 4.63 5.13 0.72
C GLY A 88 5.81 4.16 0.56
N ALA A 89 7.02 4.67 0.32
CA ALA A 89 8.25 3.89 0.23
C ALA A 89 9.03 3.95 1.55
N ILE A 90 9.01 5.09 2.23
CA ILE A 90 9.72 5.36 3.48
C ILE A 90 9.09 4.60 4.65
N GLN A 91 7.79 4.77 4.85
CA GLN A 91 7.10 4.27 6.04
C GLN A 91 7.21 2.75 6.20
N PRO A 92 6.99 1.92 5.15
CA PRO A 92 7.11 0.47 5.31
C PRO A 92 8.52 0.01 5.71
N LEU A 93 9.57 0.71 5.27
CA LEU A 93 10.95 0.40 5.67
C LEU A 93 11.19 0.69 7.15
N LEU A 94 10.69 1.83 7.64
CA LEU A 94 10.75 2.18 9.06
C LEU A 94 9.98 1.19 9.91
N GLU A 95 8.80 0.75 9.47
CA GLU A 95 7.96 -0.25 10.15
C GLU A 95 8.64 -1.62 10.24
N GLN A 96 9.48 -1.99 9.26
CA GLN A 96 10.33 -3.19 9.33
C GLN A 96 11.60 -3.00 10.18
N GLY A 97 11.86 -1.79 10.68
CA GLY A 97 12.99 -1.48 11.56
C GLY A 97 14.27 -1.08 10.83
N PHE A 98 14.22 -0.74 9.54
CA PHE A 98 15.39 -0.23 8.83
C PHE A 98 15.77 1.18 9.29
N THR A 99 17.07 1.46 9.32
CA THR A 99 17.58 2.83 9.50
C THR A 99 17.69 3.50 8.15
N LEU A 100 16.97 4.61 7.96
CA LEU A 100 17.06 5.39 6.73
C LEU A 100 18.22 6.37 6.77
N THR A 101 18.85 6.59 5.62
CA THR A 101 19.93 7.57 5.47
C THR A 101 19.52 8.66 4.50
N GLU A 102 19.97 9.88 4.74
CA GLU A 102 19.77 11.00 3.81
C GLU A 102 20.91 11.09 2.79
N VAL A 103 20.67 11.76 1.67
CA VAL A 103 21.77 12.29 0.86
C VAL A 103 22.39 13.41 1.68
N SER A 104 23.64 13.26 2.11
CA SER A 104 24.41 14.39 2.59
C SER A 104 24.44 15.46 1.47
N GLN A 105 23.77 16.59 1.70
CA GLN A 105 23.86 17.78 0.84
C GLN A 105 25.26 18.38 0.89
#